data_AF-A0A3D4B6Q0-F1
#
_entry.id   AF-A0A3D4B6Q0-F1
#
_cell.length_a   1.000
_cell.length_b   1.000
_cell.length_c   1.000
_cell.angle_alpha   90.00
_cell.angle_beta   90.00
_cell.angle_gamma   90.00
#
_symmetry.space_group_name_H-M   'P 1'
#
loop_
_entity.id
_entity.type
_entity.pdbx_description
1 polymer ?
#
loop_
_entity_poly.entity_id
_entity_poly.type
_entity_poly.pdbx_seq_one_letter_code
_entity_poly.pdbx_strand_id
1 'polypeptide(L)'
;MEINALNCVWDLLLDFPHHRRGNPKNEWDFEGLKTAIQVDGTLNAPWIVDKGWTVEIAFDWKSMAPQCIGVSCPPEHGDTWRVNMSRVHRDREQTFIHDWTWTCQGMGSMHVPEMYGFVEFSEQEVGS
;
A
#
# COMPACT_ATOMS: atom_id res chain seq x y z
N MET A 1 -4.91 2.03 -0.94
CA MET A 1 -4.92 1.04 -2.01
C MET A 1 -4.54 -0.30 -1.42
N GLU A 2 -5.33 -1.32 -1.72
CA GLU A 2 -5.06 -2.71 -1.44
C GLU A 2 -5.08 -3.50 -2.74
N ILE A 3 -4.28 -4.55 -2.82
CA ILE A 3 -4.20 -5.42 -3.99
C ILE A 3 -4.01 -6.86 -3.55
N ASN A 4 -4.65 -7.79 -4.25
CA ASN A 4 -4.49 -9.21 -3.98
C ASN A 4 -3.67 -9.93 -5.08
N ALA A 5 -3.38 -11.21 -4.84
CA ALA A 5 -2.60 -12.03 -5.76
C ALA A 5 -3.31 -12.35 -7.10
N LEU A 6 -4.56 -11.93 -7.29
CA LEU A 6 -5.29 -11.99 -8.57
C LEU A 6 -5.15 -10.71 -9.38
N ASN A 7 -4.31 -9.76 -8.93
CA ASN A 7 -4.17 -8.42 -9.51
C ASN A 7 -5.48 -7.60 -9.44
N CYS A 8 -6.33 -7.86 -8.43
CA CYS A 8 -7.52 -7.04 -8.17
C CYS A 8 -7.15 -5.94 -7.19
N VAL A 9 -7.38 -4.69 -7.61
CA VAL A 9 -7.14 -3.48 -6.81
C VAL A 9 -8.43 -3.06 -6.12
N TRP A 10 -8.30 -2.59 -4.87
CA TRP A 10 -9.32 -1.82 -4.17
C TRP A 10 -8.71 -0.52 -3.66
N ASP A 11 -9.28 0.60 -4.10
CA ASP A 11 -8.86 1.93 -3.70
C ASP A 11 -9.77 2.51 -2.63
N LEU A 12 -9.13 3.28 -1.75
CA LEU A 12 -9.78 3.97 -0.66
C LEU A 12 -9.02 5.25 -0.37
N LEU A 13 -9.71 6.38 -0.48
CA LEU A 13 -9.21 7.67 -0.03
C LEU A 13 -9.82 8.01 1.33
N LEU A 14 -8.96 8.40 2.27
CA LEU A 14 -9.34 8.95 3.57
C LEU A 14 -9.02 10.45 3.56
N ASP A 15 -10.05 11.29 3.65
CA ASP A 15 -9.90 12.76 3.70
C ASP A 15 -9.28 13.25 5.02
N PHE A 16 -9.44 12.47 6.08
CA PHE A 16 -8.79 12.63 7.38
C PHE A 16 -8.33 11.27 7.92
N PRO A 17 -7.36 11.24 8.85
CA PRO A 17 -6.94 10.00 9.49
C PRO A 17 -8.14 9.22 10.05
N HIS A 18 -8.20 7.91 9.80
CA HIS A 18 -9.34 7.06 10.19
C HIS A 18 -9.64 7.16 11.70
N HIS A 19 -8.60 7.16 12.53
CA HIS A 19 -8.72 7.31 13.99
C HIS A 19 -9.27 8.67 14.44
N ARG A 20 -9.38 9.65 13.52
CA ARG A 20 -9.97 10.98 13.73
C ARG A 20 -11.30 11.16 13.01
N ARG A 21 -11.99 10.06 12.69
CA ARG A 21 -13.32 10.06 12.03
C ARG A 21 -13.30 10.63 10.61
N GLY A 22 -12.22 10.38 9.86
CA GLY A 22 -12.23 10.65 8.42
C GLY A 22 -13.28 9.82 7.68
N ASN A 23 -13.76 10.35 6.56
CA ASN A 23 -14.79 9.71 5.75
C ASN A 23 -14.13 8.85 4.66
N PRO A 24 -14.34 7.52 4.68
CA PRO A 24 -13.83 6.66 3.64
C PRO A 24 -14.56 6.91 2.32
N LYS A 25 -13.82 7.28 1.27
CA LYS A 25 -14.32 7.42 -0.10
C LYS A 25 -13.92 6.19 -0.90
N ASN A 26 -14.85 5.26 -1.04
CA ASN A 26 -14.68 3.98 -1.74
C ASN A 26 -14.87 4.11 -3.25
N GLU A 27 -15.56 5.18 -3.68
CA GLU A 27 -15.78 5.54 -5.07
C GLU A 27 -14.57 6.22 -5.72
N TRP A 28 -13.56 6.54 -4.92
CA TRP A 28 -12.34 7.16 -5.40
C TRP A 28 -11.39 6.10 -5.97
N ASP A 29 -10.74 6.42 -7.09
CA ASP A 29 -9.90 5.51 -7.87
C ASP A 29 -8.56 6.17 -8.20
N PHE A 30 -7.46 5.43 -8.13
CA PHE A 30 -6.17 5.86 -8.66
C PHE A 30 -6.17 5.77 -10.19
N GLU A 31 -6.74 6.77 -10.86
CA GLU A 31 -6.77 6.78 -12.33
C GLU A 31 -5.35 6.66 -12.92
N GLY A 32 -5.13 5.73 -13.85
CA GLY A 32 -3.83 5.51 -14.48
C GLY A 32 -2.85 4.62 -13.70
N LEU A 33 -3.25 4.07 -12.55
CA LEU A 33 -2.48 3.06 -11.81
C LEU A 33 -2.11 1.87 -12.71
N LYS A 34 -0.84 1.44 -12.64
CA LYS A 34 -0.39 0.21 -13.29
C LYS A 34 0.04 -0.78 -12.24
N THR A 35 -0.44 -2.02 -12.35
CA THR A 35 -0.08 -3.10 -11.44
C THR A 35 0.20 -4.38 -12.19
N ALA A 36 1.13 -5.18 -11.65
CA ALA A 36 1.43 -6.51 -12.14
C ALA A 36 1.64 -7.47 -10.97
N ILE A 37 1.22 -8.71 -11.17
CA ILE A 37 1.42 -9.81 -10.22
C ILE A 37 2.16 -10.93 -10.91
N GLN A 38 3.22 -11.41 -10.28
CA GLN A 38 3.88 -12.66 -10.65
C GLN A 38 3.64 -13.68 -9.53
N VAL A 39 2.96 -14.78 -9.84
CA VAL A 39 2.71 -15.87 -8.89
C VAL A 39 3.75 -16.97 -9.10
N ASP A 40 4.46 -17.37 -8.03
CA ASP A 40 5.29 -18.58 -7.98
C ASP A 40 4.59 -19.61 -7.11
N GLY A 41 3.55 -20.21 -7.69
CA GLY A 41 2.62 -21.08 -6.98
C GLY A 41 1.24 -21.19 -7.63
N THR A 42 0.23 -21.49 -6.80
CA THR A 42 -1.15 -21.77 -7.21
C THR A 42 -2.13 -20.86 -6.49
N LEU A 43 -2.96 -20.13 -7.23
CA LEU A 43 -4.02 -19.31 -6.63
C LEU A 43 -5.22 -20.18 -6.23
N ASN A 44 -5.89 -19.79 -5.14
CA ASN A 44 -7.13 -20.40 -4.64
C ASN A 44 -7.03 -21.91 -4.30
N ALA A 45 -5.83 -22.41 -3.98
CA ALA A 45 -5.60 -23.79 -3.55
C ALA A 45 -5.00 -23.82 -2.12
N PRO A 46 -5.79 -23.55 -1.06
CA PRO A 46 -5.27 -23.42 0.31
C PRO A 46 -4.57 -24.67 0.86
N TRP A 47 -4.76 -25.83 0.23
CA TRP A 47 -4.07 -27.08 0.58
C TRP A 47 -2.65 -27.18 -0.01
N ILE A 48 -2.24 -26.30 -0.93
CA ILE A 48 -0.91 -26.32 -1.58
C ILE A 48 0.01 -25.31 -0.90
N VAL A 49 1.23 -25.72 -0.53
CA VAL A 49 2.29 -24.81 -0.06
C VAL A 49 3.05 -24.26 -1.26
N ASP A 50 2.84 -22.97 -1.53
CA ASP A 50 3.51 -22.23 -2.58
C ASP A 50 4.72 -21.45 -2.05
N LYS A 51 5.55 -20.95 -2.97
CA LYS A 51 6.72 -20.13 -2.63
C LYS A 51 6.36 -18.67 -2.36
N GLY A 52 5.43 -18.13 -3.14
CA GLY A 52 4.92 -16.77 -2.93
C GLY A 52 4.43 -16.10 -4.21
N TRP A 53 4.29 -14.78 -4.13
CA TRP A 53 3.98 -13.92 -5.26
C TRP A 53 4.67 -12.58 -5.08
N THR A 54 4.95 -11.93 -6.19
CA THR A 54 5.52 -10.59 -6.25
C THR A 54 4.47 -9.65 -6.81
N VAL A 55 4.42 -8.45 -6.26
CA VAL A 55 3.59 -7.35 -6.74
C VAL A 55 4.47 -6.19 -7.14
N GLU A 56 4.16 -5.59 -8.28
CA GLU A 56 4.76 -4.36 -8.74
C GLU A 56 3.64 -3.34 -8.99
N ILE A 57 3.84 -2.11 -8.51
CA ILE A 57 2.86 -1.03 -8.57
C ILE A 57 3.58 0.22 -9.06
N ALA A 58 3.02 0.87 -10.07
CA ALA A 58 3.44 2.19 -10.52
C ALA A 58 2.25 3.16 -10.38
N PHE A 59 2.41 4.14 -9.50
CA PHE A 59 1.44 5.21 -9.28
C PHE A 59 1.59 6.31 -10.34
N ASP A 60 0.47 6.81 -10.85
CA ASP A 60 0.46 7.97 -11.73
C ASP A 60 0.51 9.27 -10.91
N TRP A 61 1.51 10.12 -11.20
CA TRP A 61 1.69 11.36 -10.47
C TRP A 61 0.54 12.36 -10.65
N LYS A 62 -0.14 12.38 -11.81
CA LYS A 62 -1.25 13.29 -12.04
C LYS A 62 -2.46 12.91 -11.18
N SER A 63 -2.68 11.61 -11.01
CA SER A 63 -3.71 11.07 -10.12
C SER A 63 -3.41 11.33 -8.64
N MET A 64 -2.13 11.27 -8.23
CA MET A 64 -1.69 11.59 -6.88
C MET A 64 -1.77 13.08 -6.53
N ALA A 65 -1.41 13.96 -7.47
CA ALA A 65 -1.18 15.39 -7.20
C ALA A 65 -2.31 16.11 -6.43
N PRO A 66 -3.62 15.88 -6.71
CA PRO A 66 -4.69 16.51 -5.94
C PRO A 66 -4.71 16.16 -4.44
N GLN A 67 -4.11 15.03 -4.05
CA GLN A 67 -4.03 14.57 -2.66
C GLN A 67 -2.70 14.96 -1.98
N CYS A 68 -1.72 15.46 -2.73
CA CYS A 68 -0.44 15.93 -2.25
C CYS A 68 -0.54 17.38 -1.73
N ILE A 69 -1.35 17.57 -0.68
CA ILE A 69 -1.62 18.91 -0.13
C ILE A 69 -0.40 19.40 0.66
N GLY A 70 0.20 20.50 0.20
CA GLY A 70 1.32 21.14 0.89
C GLY A 70 2.68 20.47 0.68
N VAL A 71 2.77 19.54 -0.28
CA VAL A 71 4.02 18.88 -0.70
C VAL A 71 4.08 18.83 -2.24
N SER A 72 5.28 18.73 -2.80
CA SER A 72 5.46 18.60 -4.26
C SER A 72 4.98 17.23 -4.75
N CYS A 73 4.41 17.18 -5.96
CA CYS A 73 4.04 15.93 -6.64
C CYS A 73 4.17 16.12 -8.17
N PRO A 74 5.11 15.42 -8.86
CA PRO A 74 6.05 14.44 -8.32
C PRO A 74 6.97 15.02 -7.23
N PRO A 75 7.48 14.18 -6.31
CA PRO A 75 8.41 14.63 -5.29
C PRO A 75 9.73 15.10 -5.93
N GLU A 76 10.32 16.13 -5.35
CA GLU A 76 11.64 16.65 -5.72
C GLU A 76 12.74 15.89 -4.97
N HIS A 77 14.00 16.04 -5.42
CA HIS A 77 15.14 15.50 -4.70
C HIS A 77 15.21 16.02 -3.26
N GLY A 78 15.28 15.10 -2.29
CA GLY A 78 15.31 15.41 -0.87
C GLY A 78 13.93 15.59 -0.23
N ASP A 79 12.83 15.55 -1.01
CA ASP A 79 11.50 15.52 -0.43
C ASP A 79 11.31 14.27 0.42
N THR A 80 10.62 14.42 1.54
CA THR A 80 10.33 13.31 2.45
C THR A 80 8.84 13.12 2.59
N TRP A 81 8.35 11.89 2.33
CA TRP A 81 6.94 11.54 2.53
C TRP A 81 6.79 10.50 3.63
N ARG A 82 5.58 10.45 4.20
CA ARG A 82 5.18 9.37 5.10
C ARG A 82 4.56 8.23 4.30
N VAL A 83 5.14 7.05 4.41
CA VAL A 83 4.70 5.85 3.69
C VAL A 83 4.60 4.68 4.64
N ASN A 84 3.67 3.77 4.38
CA ASN A 84 3.59 2.50 5.05
C ASN A 84 3.09 1.43 4.08
N MET A 85 3.42 0.18 4.39
CA MET A 85 2.98 -0.99 3.65
C MET A 85 2.54 -2.04 4.65
N SER A 86 1.49 -2.77 4.32
CA SER A 86 1.05 -3.91 5.11
C SER A 86 0.80 -5.14 4.26
N ARG A 87 0.77 -6.29 4.91
CA ARG A 87 0.34 -7.55 4.35
C ARG A 87 -0.61 -8.20 5.33
N VAL A 88 -1.87 -8.30 4.93
CA VAL A 88 -2.88 -9.06 5.65
C VAL A 88 -2.97 -10.46 5.02
N HIS A 89 -2.92 -11.49 5.85
CA HIS A 89 -3.04 -12.88 5.45
C HIS A 89 -3.86 -13.65 6.45
N ARG A 90 -4.84 -14.41 5.98
CA ARG A 90 -5.54 -15.38 6.80
C ARG A 90 -4.86 -16.75 6.65
N ASP A 91 -4.66 -17.45 7.76
CA ASP A 91 -4.17 -18.83 7.74
C ASP A 91 -5.14 -19.77 6.99
N ARG A 92 -4.66 -20.98 6.68
CA ARG A 92 -5.40 -21.93 5.83
C ARG A 92 -6.65 -22.45 6.53
N GLU A 93 -6.54 -22.64 7.83
CA GLU A 93 -7.58 -23.07 8.74
C GLU A 93 -8.63 -21.98 8.99
N GLN A 94 -8.40 -20.76 8.49
CA GLN A 94 -9.21 -19.57 8.67
C GLN A 94 -9.38 -19.11 10.13
N THR A 95 -8.54 -19.61 11.03
CA THR A 95 -8.55 -19.33 12.45
C THR A 95 -7.92 -17.99 12.81
N PHE A 96 -6.86 -17.59 12.12
CA PHE A 96 -6.10 -16.38 12.44
C PHE A 96 -5.89 -15.49 11.22
N ILE A 97 -5.92 -14.17 11.49
CA ILE A 97 -5.47 -13.15 10.55
C ILE A 97 -4.12 -12.65 11.06
N HIS A 98 -3.13 -12.72 10.21
CA HIS A 98 -1.83 -12.11 10.38
C HIS A 98 -1.82 -10.78 9.64
N ASP A 99 -1.40 -9.72 10.32
CA ASP A 99 -1.16 -8.42 9.74
C ASP A 99 0.29 -8.03 10.02
N TRP A 100 1.08 -7.90 8.96
CA TRP A 100 2.45 -7.41 9.02
C TRP A 100 2.49 -6.00 8.47
N THR A 101 3.16 -5.09 9.16
CA THR A 101 3.35 -3.71 8.74
C THR A 101 4.83 -3.41 8.64
N TRP A 102 5.23 -2.55 7.70
CA TRP A 102 6.62 -2.12 7.57
C TRP A 102 7.07 -1.34 8.81
N THR A 103 6.23 -0.43 9.31
CA THR A 103 6.49 0.30 10.54
C THR A 103 5.70 -0.24 11.73
N CYS A 104 6.26 -0.14 12.93
CA CYS A 104 5.57 -0.54 14.16
C CYS A 104 4.38 0.41 14.43
N GLN A 105 3.15 -0.12 14.39
CA GLN A 105 1.94 0.68 14.63
C GLN A 105 1.64 0.89 16.12
N GLY A 106 2.11 0.01 17.01
CA GLY A 106 1.83 0.06 18.45
C GLY A 106 0.36 -0.12 18.85
N MET A 107 -0.54 -0.40 17.89
CA MET A 107 -1.97 -0.60 18.10
C MET A 107 -2.59 -1.47 17.00
N GLY A 108 -3.79 -1.99 17.24
CA GLY A 108 -4.55 -2.81 16.28
C GLY A 108 -5.21 -2.01 15.15
N SER A 109 -4.49 -1.05 14.59
CA SER A 109 -4.93 -0.24 13.45
C SER A 109 -3.71 0.27 12.71
N MET A 110 -3.67 0.04 11.40
CA MET A 110 -2.65 0.60 10.52
C MET A 110 -3.05 1.96 9.93
N HIS A 111 -4.29 2.43 10.11
CA HIS A 111 -4.75 3.71 9.54
C HIS A 111 -4.40 4.90 10.45
N VAL A 112 -3.12 4.97 10.84
CA VAL A 112 -2.56 5.96 11.77
C VAL A 112 -1.32 6.58 11.13
N PRO A 113 -1.48 7.61 10.28
CA PRO A 113 -0.39 8.18 9.49
C PRO A 113 0.79 8.73 10.32
N GLU A 114 0.59 9.01 11.61
CA GLU A 114 1.65 9.41 12.54
C GLU A 114 2.66 8.29 12.82
N MET A 115 2.26 7.03 12.63
CA MET A 115 3.10 5.85 12.84
C MET A 115 3.81 5.39 11.57
N TYR A 116 3.60 6.09 10.44
CA TYR A 116 4.19 5.73 9.16
C TYR A 116 5.67 6.07 9.13
N GLY A 117 6.42 5.31 8.35
CA GLY A 117 7.84 5.57 8.14
C GLY A 117 8.04 6.75 7.21
N PHE A 118 9.24 7.30 7.22
CA PHE A 118 9.65 8.33 6.28
C PHE A 118 10.42 7.71 5.13
N VAL A 119 10.11 8.12 3.90
CA VAL A 119 10.91 7.83 2.71
C VAL A 119 11.41 9.15 2.15
N GLU A 120 12.69 9.19 1.78
CA GLU A 120 13.30 10.33 1.10
C GLU A 120 13.43 10.01 -0.38
N PHE A 121 12.99 10.93 -1.24
CA PHE A 121 13.10 10.79 -2.69
C PHE A 121 14.47 11.26 -3.16
N SER A 122 15.15 10.41 -3.94
CA SER A 122 16.49 10.70 -4.44
C SER A 122 16.53 10.58 -5.96
N GLU A 123 17.30 11.47 -6.60
CA GLU A 123 17.68 11.34 -8.01
C GLU A 123 18.89 10.42 -8.19
N GLN A 124 19.51 9.99 -7.09
CA GLN A 124 20.60 9.01 -7.15
C GLN A 124 20.06 7.69 -7.68
N GLU A 125 20.71 7.18 -8.73
CA GLU A 125 20.39 5.88 -9.30
C GLU A 125 20.67 4.77 -8.28
N VAL A 126 19.69 3.89 -8.06
CA VAL A 126 19.83 2.82 -7.08
C VAL A 126 20.98 1.88 -7.48
N GLY A 127 21.93 1.68 -6.58
CA GLY A 127 23.06 0.77 -6.79
C GLY A 127 24.27 1.38 -7.51
N SER A 128 24.26 2.70 -7.75
CA SER A 128 25.43 3.47 -8.21
C SER A 128 26.48 3.69 -7.13
#